data_AF-A0A4U0GJW0-F1
#
_entry.id   AF-A0A4U0GJW0-F1
#
_cell.length_a   1.000
_cell.length_b   1.000
_cell.length_c   1.000
_cell.angle_alpha   90.00
_cell.angle_beta   90.00
_cell.angle_gamma   90.00
#
_symmetry.space_group_name_H-M   'P 1'
#
loop_
_entity.id
_entity.type
_entity.pdbx_description
1 polymer ?
#
loop_
_entity_poly.entity_id
_entity_poly.type
_entity_poly.pdbx_seq_one_letter_code
_entity_poly.pdbx_strand_id
1 'polypeptide(L)'
;MDVISIVSLVLLFASWVFVMMGCASAAWGKGFNQAQWLAAGFLLGPIALLVLIAMPPNAEVQRERKLAAGVAKECPTCLELVRPAARQCPHCGSDLPQAH
;
A
#
# COMPACT_ATOMS: atom_id res chain seq x y z
N MET A 1 -22.93 -32.09 20.13
CA MET A 1 -22.55 -30.95 19.28
C MET A 1 -23.53 -30.91 18.13
N ASP A 2 -24.55 -30.06 18.21
CA ASP A 2 -25.59 -29.96 17.21
C ASP A 2 -25.01 -29.53 15.85
N VAL A 3 -25.51 -30.11 14.77
CA VAL A 3 -25.09 -29.79 13.39
C VAL A 3 -25.14 -28.29 13.12
N ILE A 4 -26.14 -27.61 13.69
CA ILE A 4 -26.31 -26.15 13.62
C ILE A 4 -25.10 -25.41 14.20
N SER A 5 -24.58 -25.86 15.36
CA SER A 5 -23.42 -25.22 16.00
C SER A 5 -22.15 -25.37 15.16
N ILE A 6 -21.99 -26.52 14.50
CA ILE A 6 -20.84 -26.78 13.62
C ILE A 6 -20.89 -25.85 12.40
N VAL A 7 -22.06 -25.72 11.77
CA VAL A 7 -22.25 -24.83 10.62
C VAL A 7 -21.95 -23.37 10.99
N SER A 8 -22.42 -22.89 12.15
CA SER A 8 -22.16 -21.53 12.59
C SER A 8 -20.66 -21.24 12.83
N LEU A 9 -19.92 -22.18 13.42
CA LEU A 9 -18.48 -22.03 13.64
C LEU A 9 -17.68 -21.98 12.33
N VAL A 10 -18.06 -22.82 11.36
CA VAL A 10 -17.41 -22.84 10.04
C VAL A 10 -17.62 -21.51 9.30
N LEU A 11 -18.83 -20.94 9.34
CA LEU A 11 -19.12 -19.65 8.70
C LEU A 11 -18.35 -18.49 9.34
N LEU A 12 -18.25 -18.47 10.68
CA LEU A 12 -17.46 -17.47 11.38
C LEU A 12 -15.98 -17.56 11.01
N PHE A 13 -15.42 -18.76 11.02
CA PHE A 13 -14.01 -18.97 10.68
C PHE A 13 -13.72 -18.61 9.21
N ALA A 14 -14.59 -19.00 8.28
CA ALA A 14 -14.46 -18.64 6.88
C ALA A 14 -14.48 -17.12 6.68
N SER A 15 -15.44 -16.41 7.28
CA SER A 15 -15.52 -14.95 7.18
C SER A 15 -14.27 -14.26 7.75
N TRP A 16 -13.72 -14.78 8.84
CA TRP A 16 -12.48 -14.30 9.44
C TRP A 16 -11.29 -14.42 8.48
N VAL A 17 -11.13 -15.58 7.84
CA VAL A 17 -10.07 -15.82 6.86
C VAL A 17 -10.19 -14.90 5.65
N PHE A 18 -11.40 -14.65 5.16
CA PHE A 18 -11.63 -13.71 4.06
C PHE A 18 -11.20 -12.29 4.42
N VAL A 19 -11.51 -11.84 5.64
CA VAL A 19 -11.08 -10.53 6.13
C VAL A 19 -9.56 -10.43 6.22
N MET A 20 -8.88 -11.48 6.71
CA MET A 20 -7.42 -11.52 6.75
C MET A 20 -6.78 -11.41 5.36
N MET A 21 -7.34 -12.12 4.37
CA MET A 21 -6.87 -12.06 2.99
C MET A 21 -7.08 -10.65 2.39
N GLY A 22 -8.20 -10.01 2.72
CA GLY A 22 -8.51 -8.63 2.33
C GLY A 22 -7.51 -7.61 2.89
N CYS A 23 -7.13 -7.73 4.16
CA CYS A 23 -6.12 -6.85 4.78
C CYS A 23 -4.75 -6.99 4.10
N ALA A 24 -4.30 -8.22 3.82
CA ALA A 24 -3.00 -8.47 3.21
C ALA A 24 -2.89 -7.95 1.76
N SER A 25 -3.97 -8.08 0.99
CA SER A 25 -4.03 -7.59 -0.40
C SER A 25 -4.12 -6.06 -0.47
N ALA A 26 -4.95 -5.43 0.36
CA ALA A 26 -5.06 -3.98 0.43
C ALA A 26 -3.75 -3.31 0.94
N ALA A 27 -3.00 -3.96 1.83
CA ALA A 27 -1.73 -3.46 2.33
C ALA A 27 -0.65 -3.41 1.25
N TRP A 28 -0.64 -4.38 0.32
CA TRP A 28 0.33 -4.43 -0.79
C TRP A 28 0.26 -3.17 -1.64
N GLY A 29 -0.94 -2.77 -2.07
CA GLY A 29 -1.14 -1.62 -2.96
C GLY A 29 -0.78 -0.28 -2.31
N LYS A 30 -0.85 -0.20 -0.99
CA LYS A 30 -0.55 1.01 -0.21
C LYS A 30 0.90 1.13 0.25
N GLY A 31 1.74 0.14 -0.04
CA GLY A 31 3.15 0.15 0.36
C GLY A 31 3.37 -0.13 1.84
N PHE A 32 2.40 -0.75 2.52
CA PHE A 32 2.58 -1.20 3.90
C PHE A 32 3.12 -2.64 3.95
N ASN A 33 3.77 -2.98 5.05
CA ASN A 33 4.27 -4.34 5.27
C ASN A 33 3.09 -5.33 5.41
N GLN A 34 3.02 -6.30 4.51
CA GLN A 34 1.91 -7.25 4.47
C GLN A 34 1.83 -8.12 5.72
N ALA A 35 2.97 -8.50 6.29
CA ALA A 35 3.00 -9.34 7.50
C ALA A 35 2.38 -8.63 8.71
N GLN A 36 2.63 -7.32 8.85
CA GLN A 36 2.07 -6.52 9.93
C GLN A 36 0.56 -6.36 9.78
N TRP A 37 0.06 -6.16 8.55
CA TRP A 37 -1.38 -6.03 8.31
C TRP A 37 -2.13 -7.36 8.32
N LEU A 38 -1.46 -8.47 8.03
CA LEU A 38 -2.02 -9.81 8.23
C LEU A 38 -2.16 -10.12 9.73
N ALA A 39 -1.15 -9.80 10.54
CA ALA A 39 -1.24 -9.91 12.00
C ALA A 39 -2.31 -8.96 12.59
N ALA A 40 -2.43 -7.74 12.07
CA ALA A 40 -3.49 -6.81 12.46
C ALA A 40 -4.88 -7.33 12.08
N GLY A 41 -5.03 -7.91 10.89
CA GLY A 41 -6.27 -8.59 10.47
C GLY A 41 -6.60 -9.79 11.34
N PHE A 42 -5.60 -10.54 11.79
CA PHE A 42 -5.81 -11.64 12.74
C PHE A 42 -6.25 -11.17 14.12
N LEU A 43 -5.72 -10.04 14.62
CA LEU A 43 -5.97 -9.57 15.97
C LEU A 43 -7.24 -8.71 16.09
N LEU A 44 -7.48 -7.85 15.10
CA LEU A 44 -8.58 -6.87 15.10
C LEU A 44 -9.71 -7.25 14.13
N GLY A 45 -9.54 -8.29 13.30
CA GLY A 45 -10.55 -8.76 12.37
C GLY A 45 -10.96 -7.67 11.37
N PRO A 46 -12.29 -7.45 11.16
CA PRO A 46 -12.78 -6.49 10.17
C PRO A 46 -12.44 -5.03 10.50
N ILE A 47 -12.14 -4.73 11.76
CA ILE A 47 -11.76 -3.38 12.18
C ILE A 47 -10.42 -2.99 11.54
N ALA A 48 -9.46 -3.91 11.43
CA ALA A 48 -8.19 -3.64 10.75
C ALA A 48 -8.42 -3.23 9.29
N LEU A 49 -9.34 -3.90 8.59
CA LEU A 49 -9.65 -3.57 7.20
C LEU A 49 -10.21 -2.14 7.07
N LEU A 50 -11.11 -1.75 7.97
CA LEU A 50 -11.68 -0.40 7.99
C LEU A 50 -10.59 0.67 8.23
N VAL A 51 -9.70 0.45 9.19
CA VAL A 51 -8.57 1.36 9.45
C VAL A 51 -7.66 1.45 8.23
N LEU A 52 -7.34 0.31 7.60
CA LEU A 52 -6.47 0.26 6.42
C LEU A 52 -7.09 1.02 5.25
N ILE A 53 -8.40 0.92 5.03
CA ILE A 53 -9.09 1.65 3.96
C ILE A 53 -9.06 3.17 4.23
N ALA A 54 -9.33 3.59 5.47
CA ALA A 54 -9.32 4.99 5.87
C ALA A 54 -7.92 5.64 5.83
N MET A 55 -6.86 4.86 6.03
CA MET A 55 -5.49 5.36 6.05
C MET A 55 -4.96 5.64 4.63
N PRO A 56 -4.30 6.80 4.39
CA PRO A 56 -3.67 7.06 3.10
C PRO A 56 -2.50 6.09 2.83
N PRO A 57 -2.14 5.86 1.55
CA PRO A 57 -0.96 5.07 1.20
C PRO A 57 0.32 5.73 1.70
N ASN A 58 1.35 4.91 1.95
CA ASN A 58 2.64 5.42 2.40
C ASN A 58 3.34 6.19 1.27
N ALA A 59 3.44 7.51 1.41
CA ALA A 59 3.99 8.40 0.40
C ALA A 59 5.45 8.07 0.05
N GLU A 60 6.22 7.60 1.04
CA GLU A 60 7.64 7.28 0.85
C GLU A 60 7.82 6.04 -0.02
N VAL A 61 7.13 4.95 0.33
CA VAL A 61 7.20 3.71 -0.47
C VAL A 61 6.66 3.94 -1.89
N GLN A 62 5.68 4.83 -2.06
CA GLN A 62 5.20 5.21 -3.38
C GLN A 62 6.21 6.07 -4.16
N ARG A 63 6.97 6.95 -3.49
CA ARG A 63 8.09 7.70 -4.07
C ARG A 63 9.15 6.72 -4.57
N GLU A 64 9.61 5.82 -3.71
CA GLU A 64 10.61 4.80 -4.05
C GLU A 64 10.16 3.91 -5.21
N ARG A 65 8.89 3.47 -5.21
CA ARG A 65 8.33 2.68 -6.32
C ARG A 65 8.30 3.45 -7.63
N LYS A 66 7.96 4.74 -7.61
CA LYS A 66 7.95 5.58 -8.82
C LYS A 66 9.36 5.80 -9.37
N LEU A 67 10.34 5.95 -8.48
CA LEU A 67 11.76 6.05 -8.85
C LEU A 67 12.28 4.74 -9.42
N ALA A 68 12.04 3.62 -8.72
CA ALA A 68 12.46 2.28 -9.16
C ALA A 68 11.81 1.86 -10.48
N ALA A 69 10.55 2.24 -10.71
CA ALA A 69 9.86 1.98 -11.98
C ALA A 69 10.26 2.96 -13.10
N GLY A 70 11.10 3.96 -12.83
CA GLY A 70 11.51 4.97 -13.81
C GLY A 70 10.39 5.89 -14.30
N VAL A 71 9.22 5.86 -13.64
CA VAL A 71 8.06 6.70 -13.99
C VAL A 71 8.14 8.10 -13.40
N ALA A 72 9.13 8.34 -12.53
CA ALA A 72 9.54 9.63 -12.01
C ALA A 72 11.06 9.64 -11.79
N LYS A 73 11.66 10.82 -11.76
CA LYS A 73 13.05 11.04 -11.34
C LYS A 73 13.08 12.17 -10.31
N GLU A 74 14.09 12.19 -9.46
CA GLU A 74 14.29 13.28 -8.50
C GLU A 74 15.14 14.40 -9.11
N CYS A 75 14.79 15.64 -8.82
CA CYS A 75 15.62 16.79 -9.17
C CYS A 75 16.85 16.86 -8.25
N PRO A 76 18.09 16.95 -8.77
CA PRO A 76 19.29 17.01 -7.94
C PRO A 76 19.40 18.30 -7.11
N THR A 77 18.67 19.34 -7.49
CA THR A 77 18.72 20.66 -6.84
C THR A 77 17.69 20.80 -5.73
N CYS A 78 16.43 20.41 -5.99
CA CYS A 78 15.32 20.62 -5.06
C CYS A 78 14.70 19.32 -4.51
N LEU A 79 15.15 18.14 -4.96
CA LEU A 79 14.71 16.81 -4.51
C LEU A 79 13.21 16.51 -4.72
N GLU A 80 12.56 17.28 -5.59
CA GLU A 80 11.17 17.06 -5.97
C GLU A 80 11.06 15.97 -7.06
N LEU A 81 9.96 15.20 -7.01
CA LEU A 81 9.66 14.19 -8.01
C LEU A 81 9.14 14.86 -9.29
N VAL A 82 9.86 14.66 -10.38
CA VAL A 82 9.54 15.20 -11.70
C VAL A 82 9.33 14.08 -12.71
N ARG A 83 8.62 14.38 -13.80
CA ARG A 83 8.42 13.42 -14.89
C ARG A 83 9.79 13.00 -15.44
N PRO A 84 9.97 11.73 -15.84
CA PRO A 84 11.26 11.23 -16.34
C PRO A 84 11.71 12.02 -17.58
N ALA A 85 10.76 12.39 -18.45
CA ALA A 85 10.98 13.18 -19.65
C ALA A 85 11.14 14.70 -19.42
N ALA A 86 11.03 15.19 -18.18
CA ALA A 86 11.18 16.62 -17.91
C ALA A 86 12.64 17.04 -18.14
N ARG A 87 12.84 18.08 -18.96
CA ARG A 87 14.15 18.72 -19.19
C ARG A 87 14.46 19.80 -18.16
N GLN A 88 13.43 20.44 -17.61
CA GLN A 88 13.54 21.47 -16.60
C GLN A 88 12.57 21.17 -15.46
N CYS A 89 12.99 21.45 -14.23
CA CYS A 89 12.14 21.26 -13.07
C CYS A 89 11.04 22.34 -13.00
N PRO A 90 9.75 21.98 -12.93
CA PRO A 90 8.65 22.96 -12.86
C PRO A 90 8.60 23.72 -11.52
N HIS A 91 9.32 23.25 -10.49
CA HIS A 91 9.32 23.86 -9.17
C HIS A 91 10.48 24.84 -8.97
N CYS A 92 11.72 24.46 -9.33
CA CYS A 92 12.90 25.30 -9.10
C CYS A 92 13.50 25.89 -10.39
N GLY A 93 13.08 25.43 -11.57
CA GLY A 93 13.58 25.91 -12.86
C GLY A 93 14.98 25.42 -13.26
N SER A 94 15.63 24.56 -12.47
CA SER A 94 16.93 24.00 -12.85
C SER A 94 16.80 22.99 -14.00
N ASP A 95 17.82 22.92 -14.86
CA ASP A 95 17.95 21.85 -15.83
C ASP A 95 18.06 20.48 -15.16
N LEU A 96 17.37 19.51 -15.73
CA LEU A 96 17.36 18.13 -15.27
C LEU A 96 18.20 17.30 -16.23
N PRO A 97 19.12 16.47 -15.72
CA PRO A 97 19.83 15.52 -16.57
C PRO A 97 18.81 14.63 -17.28
N GLN A 98 18.96 14.48 -18.60
CA GLN A 98 18.16 13.55 -19.38
C GLN A 98 18.60 12.13 -19.00
N ALA A 99 17.69 11.34 -18.43
CA ALA A 99 17.94 9.93 -18.23
C ALA A 99 18.05 9.28 -19.62
N HIS A 100 19.19 8.65 -19.88
CA HIS A 100 19.51 7.99 -21.14
C HIS A 100 18.75 6.67 -21.28
#